data_AF-A0A6G0Y853-F1
#
_entry.id   AF-A0A6G0Y853-F1
#
_cell.length_a   1.000
_cell.length_b   1.000
_cell.length_c   1.000
_cell.angle_alpha   90.00
_cell.angle_beta   90.00
_cell.angle_gamma   90.00
#
_symmetry.space_group_name_H-M   'P 1'
#
loop_
_entity.id
_entity.type
_entity.pdbx_description
1 polymer ?
#
loop_
_entity_poly.entity_id
_entity_poly.type
_entity_poly.pdbx_seq_one_letter_code
_entity_poly.pdbx_strand_id
1 'polypeptide(L)' 'MSSLDYNSNIPDLLKADPMAILIRYCTKLGVQERLLELKSIESHTGQSIYDVLEKFLSDVGLNIEDCRGQSYDNASNMS' A
#
# COMPACT_ATOMS: atom_id res chain seq x y z
N MET A 1 -33.48 32.73 3.45
CA MET A 1 -33.50 31.84 2.28
C MET A 1 -32.49 32.37 1.27
N SER A 2 -31.72 31.47 0.66
CA SER A 2 -30.65 31.62 -0.34
C SER A 2 -29.35 32.29 0.12
N SER A 3 -28.17 31.69 -0.02
CA SER A 3 -27.78 30.32 -0.36
C SER A 3 -26.37 30.15 0.20
N LEU A 4 -26.19 29.07 0.95
CA LEU A 4 -24.89 28.53 1.31
C LEU A 4 -24.27 27.93 0.04
N ASP A 5 -23.52 28.73 -0.72
CA ASP A 5 -22.55 28.18 -1.66
C ASP A 5 -21.16 28.56 -1.14
N TYR A 6 -20.87 28.04 0.06
CA TYR A 6 -19.53 27.99 0.61
C TYR A 6 -18.73 27.08 -0.31
N ASN A 7 -17.93 27.67 -1.19
CA ASN A 7 -17.00 27.02 -2.12
C ASN A 7 -16.38 25.76 -1.50
N SER A 8 -16.93 24.60 -1.85
CA SER A 8 -16.49 23.27 -1.45
C SER A 8 -15.34 22.81 -2.33
N ASN A 9 -14.29 23.62 -2.44
CA ASN A 9 -13.26 23.43 -3.47
C ASN A 9 -11.85 23.73 -2.96
N ILE A 10 -11.46 23.17 -1.81
CA ILE A 10 -10.08 22.88 -1.39
C ILE A 10 -10.12 21.72 -0.36
N PRO A 11 -9.45 20.56 -0.55
CA PRO A 11 -8.94 20.00 -1.80
C PRO A 11 -9.07 18.46 -1.94
N ASP A 12 -9.37 17.97 -3.15
CA ASP A 12 -9.04 16.60 -3.60
C ASP A 12 -7.52 16.44 -3.91
N LEU A 13 -6.67 17.32 -3.35
CA LEU A 13 -5.24 17.45 -3.66
C LEU A 13 -4.33 16.67 -2.69
N LEU A 14 -4.90 16.05 -1.66
CA LEU A 14 -4.14 15.29 -0.65
C LEU A 14 -4.85 13.98 -0.27
N LYS A 15 -5.52 13.34 -1.24
CA LYS A 15 -6.14 12.04 -0.98
C LYS A 15 -5.07 10.96 -1.08
N ALA A 16 -4.29 10.82 -0.01
CA ALA A 16 -3.35 9.73 0.11
C ALA A 16 -4.16 8.45 0.35
N ASP A 17 -4.03 7.48 -0.56
CA ASP A 17 -4.83 6.27 -0.56
C ASP A 17 -4.24 5.24 0.42
N PRO A 18 -5.09 4.52 1.17
CA PRO A 18 -4.63 3.49 2.08
C PRO A 18 -4.17 2.24 1.33
N MET A 19 -2.96 1.79 1.64
CA MET A 19 -2.34 0.56 1.20
C MET A 19 -2.20 -0.39 2.40
N ALA A 20 -2.68 -1.63 2.26
CA ALA A 20 -2.45 -2.67 3.24
C ALA A 20 -1.24 -3.53 2.85
N ILE A 21 -0.31 -3.72 3.77
CA ILE A 21 0.85 -4.61 3.58
C ILE A 21 0.59 -5.90 4.35
N LEU A 22 0.37 -6.99 3.61
CA LEU A 22 0.19 -8.32 4.16
C LEU A 22 1.36 -9.22 3.77
N ILE A 23 1.82 -10.03 4.73
CA ILE A 23 2.79 -11.10 4.47
C ILE A 23 2.12 -12.46 4.62
N ARG A 24 2.33 -13.31 3.63
CA ARG A 24 1.91 -14.71 3.65
C ARG A 24 3.13 -15.61 3.58
N TYR A 25 3.31 -16.48 4.57
CA TYR A 25 4.51 -17.29 4.70
C TYR A 25 4.18 -18.71 5.20
N CYS A 26 5.08 -19.65 4.93
CA CYS A 26 4.91 -21.05 5.30
C CYS A 26 5.67 -21.38 6.58
N THR A 27 5.03 -22.13 7.46
CA THR A 27 5.63 -22.73 8.66
C THR A 27 5.43 -24.24 8.63
N LYS A 28 6.02 -24.96 9.60
CA LYS A 28 5.75 -26.40 9.79
C LYS A 28 4.27 -26.70 10.08
N LEU A 29 3.50 -25.71 10.52
CA LEU A 29 2.08 -25.82 10.83
C LEU A 29 1.18 -25.46 9.64
N GLY A 30 1.77 -25.02 8.51
CA GLY A 30 1.05 -24.59 7.32
C GLY A 30 1.28 -23.13 6.96
N VAL A 31 0.45 -22.62 6.05
CA VAL A 31 0.48 -21.23 5.58
C VAL A 31 -0.10 -20.31 6.65
N GLN A 32 0.55 -19.17 6.87
CA GLN A 32 0.12 -18.12 7.79
C GLN A 32 0.04 -16.80 7.02
N GLU A 33 -0.90 -15.94 7.40
CA GLU A 33 -1.06 -14.60 6.84
C GLU A 33 -1.12 -13.58 7.97
N ARG A 34 -0.43 -12.44 7.82
CA ARG A 34 -0.41 -11.36 8.80
C ARG A 34 -0.49 -10.01 8.10
N LEU A 35 -1.39 -9.15 8.57
CA LEU A 35 -1.37 -7.72 8.27
C LEU A 35 -0.25 -7.08 9.09
N LEU A 36 0.67 -6.39 8.42
CA LEU A 36 1.79 -5.73 9.06
C LEU A 36 1.54 -4.24 9.27
N GLU A 37 1.03 -3.55 8.25
CA GLU A 37 0.80 -2.11 8.31
C GLU A 37 -0.31 -1.67 7.34
N LEU A 38 -1.02 -0.60 7.71
CA LEU A 38 -1.83 0.20 6.81
C LEU A 38 -1.10 1.52 6.56
N LYS A 39 -0.57 1.69 5.35
CA LYS A 39 0.25 2.84 4.96
C LYS A 39 -0.52 3.74 4.02
N SER A 40 -0.35 5.04 4.15
CA SER A 40 -0.92 5.98 3.19
C SER A 40 0.08 6.22 2.06
N ILE A 41 -0.35 6.06 0.80
CA ILE A 41 0.47 6.32 -0.38
C ILE A 41 -0.06 7.51 -1.17
N GLU A 42 0.84 8.34 -1.65
CA GLU A 42 0.51 9.54 -2.44
C GLU A 42 0.60 9.29 -3.96
N SER A 43 1.22 8.18 -4.37
CA SER A 43 1.45 7.81 -5.77
C SER A 43 1.18 6.34 -6.03
N HIS A 44 0.48 6.08 -7.13
CA HIS A 44 0.07 4.73 -7.57
C HIS A 44 0.98 4.14 -8.65
N THR A 45 2.15 4.72 -8.92
CA THR A 45 3.08 4.13 -9.88
C THR A 45 3.70 2.85 -9.31
N GLY A 46 4.02 1.86 -10.15
CA GLY A 46 4.68 0.65 -9.68
C GLY A 46 5.97 0.91 -8.92
N GLN A 47 6.77 1.89 -9.37
CA GLN A 47 8.02 2.28 -8.70
C GLN A 47 7.77 2.88 -7.31
N SER A 48 6.83 3.82 -7.16
CA SER A 48 6.54 4.41 -5.85
C SER A 48 6.05 3.38 -4.84
N ILE A 49 5.29 2.38 -5.30
CA ILE A 49 4.83 1.30 -4.44
C ILE A 49 5.99 0.37 -4.07
N TYR A 50 6.86 0.04 -5.03
CA TYR A 50 8.09 -0.72 -4.79
C TYR A 50 8.97 -0.05 -3.73
N ASP A 51 9.28 1.24 -3.89
CA ASP A 51 10.16 1.98 -2.98
C ASP A 51 9.60 2.01 -1.55
N VAL A 52 8.27 2.19 -1.43
CA VAL A 52 7.57 2.17 -0.14
C VAL A 52 7.65 0.78 0.51
N LEU A 53 7.52 -0.29 -0.28
CA LEU A 53 7.56 -1.66 0.19
C LEU A 53 8.99 -2.10 0.56
N GLU A 54 9.98 -1.83 -0.30
CA GLU A 54 11.39 -2.14 -0.07
C GLU A 54 11.87 -1.49 1.22
N LYS A 55 11.55 -0.20 1.41
CA LYS A 55 11.85 0.51 2.66
C LYS A 55 11.18 -0.15 3.86
N PHE A 56 9.88 -0.41 3.79
CA PHE A 56 9.14 -1.04 4.88
C PHE A 56 9.73 -2.39 5.27
N LEU A 57 10.01 -3.26 4.30
CA LEU A 57 10.59 -4.59 4.54
C LEU A 57 11.97 -4.48 5.18
N SER A 58 12.82 -3.58 4.67
CA SER A 58 14.13 -3.30 5.25
C SER A 58 14.03 -2.85 6.71
N ASP A 59 13.10 -1.94 7.02
CA ASP A 59 12.88 -1.41 8.37
C ASP A 59 12.46 -2.52 9.37
N VAL A 60 11.75 -3.56 8.92
CA VAL A 60 11.35 -4.72 9.74
C VAL A 60 12.32 -5.91 9.64
N GLY A 61 13.46 -5.74 8.96
CA GLY A 61 14.50 -6.77 8.83
C GLY A 61 14.15 -7.91 7.87
N LEU A 62 13.26 -7.67 6.91
CA LEU A 62 12.90 -8.61 5.85
C LEU A 62 13.58 -8.21 4.53
N ASN A 63 14.20 -9.17 3.84
CA ASN A 63 14.75 -8.93 2.51
C ASN A 63 13.66 -9.18 1.45
N ILE A 64 13.45 -8.20 0.57
CA ILE A 64 12.50 -8.32 -0.54
C ILE A 64 12.89 -9.43 -1.53
N GLU A 65 14.18 -9.80 -1.62
CA GLU A 65 14.66 -10.92 -2.45
C GLU A 65 14.18 -12.29 -1.95
N ASP A 66 13.80 -12.38 -0.67
CA ASP A 66 13.22 -13.59 -0.09
C ASP A 66 11.72 -13.75 -0.43
N CYS A 67 11.09 -12.70 -0.97
CA CYS A 67 9.69 -12.75 -1.40
C CYS A 67 9.55 -13.62 -2.67
N ARG A 68 8.73 -14.68 -2.61
CA ARG A 68 8.56 -15.66 -3.69
C ARG A 68 7.34 -15.44 -4.60
N GLY A 69 6.55 -14.41 -4.33
CA GLY A 69 5.39 -14.07 -5.14
C GLY A 69 4.84 -12.70 -4.74
N GLN A 70 4.46 -11.93 -5.75
CA GLN A 70 3.75 -10.66 -5.59
C GLN A 70 2.28 -10.89 -5.96
N SER A 71 1.35 -10.36 -5.16
CA SER A 71 -0.09 -10.51 -5.36
C SER A 71 -0.72 -9.12 -5.27
N TYR A 72 -0.39 -8.26 -6.23
CA TYR A 72 -1.10 -7.00 -6.37
C TYR A 72 -2.46 -7.28 -7.01
N ASP A 73 -3.47 -6.51 -6.62
CA ASP A 73 -4.72 -6.48 -7.35
C ASP A 73 -4.42 -5.96 -8.78
N ASN A 74 -5.30 -6.27 -9.73
CA ASN A 74 -5.12 -5.95 -11.15
C ASN A 74 -5.28 -4.42 -11.43
N ALA A 75 -4.82 -3.56 -10.53
CA ALA A 75 -4.60 -2.15 -10.81
C ALA A 75 -3.47 -2.04 -11.83
N SER A 76 -3.74 -1.38 -12.96
CA SER A 76 -2.89 -1.31 -14.17
C SER A 76 -1.46 -0.82 -13.97
N ASN A 77 -1.10 -0.36 -12.77
CA ASN A 77 0.18 0.26 -12.47
C ASN A 77 1.14 -0.67 -11.72
N MET A 78 0.72 -1.88 -11.38
CA MET A 78 1.53 -2.91 -10.70
C MET A 78 1.60 -4.23 -11.47
N SER A 79 1.58 -4.14 -12.80
CA SER A 79 1.86 -5.26 -13.72
C SER A 79 3.27 -5.21 -14.26
#